data_AF-M6G0V2-F1
#
_entry.id   AF-M6G0V2-F1
#
_cell.length_a   1.000
_cell.length_b   1.000
_cell.length_c   1.000
_cell.angle_alpha   90.00
_cell.angle_beta   90.00
_cell.angle_gamma   90.00
#
_symmetry.space_group_name_H-M   'P 1'
#
loop_
_entity.id
_entity.type
_entity.pdbx_description
1 polymer ?
#
loop_
_entity_poly.entity_id
_entity_poly.type
_entity_poly.pdbx_seq_one_letter_code
_entity_poly.pdbx_strand_id
1 'polypeptide(L)'
;MQPEASSKYQKQSELFRNRLDQILDHKHPLYQISNKIDWEKFEKDFGKNYTEKTGRPGLRIRLLVGLHYLKHSYNVSDERVVEGYLENPYWQYLCGNEYFAHDLPCDPTSLVKWRKRIG
;
A
#
# COMPACT_ATOMS: atom_id res chain seq x y z
N MET A 1 34.53 -10.89 22.78
CA MET A 1 33.70 -11.63 21.81
C MET A 1 32.33 -10.97 21.78
N GLN A 2 31.95 -10.34 20.67
CA GLN A 2 30.56 -9.92 20.45
C GLN A 2 29.82 -11.04 19.70
N PRO A 3 28.54 -11.32 20.01
CA PRO A 3 27.84 -12.43 19.38
C PRO A 3 27.41 -12.06 17.95
N GLU A 4 27.91 -12.80 16.96
CA GLU A 4 27.48 -12.77 15.55
C GLU A 4 26.09 -13.40 15.32
N ALA A 5 25.16 -13.24 16.24
CA ALA A 5 23.84 -13.88 16.15
C ALA A 5 22.86 -13.08 15.28
N SER A 6 22.90 -11.74 15.33
CA SER A 6 21.78 -10.90 14.88
C SER A 6 21.46 -11.00 13.38
N SER A 7 22.45 -11.20 12.52
CA SER A 7 22.28 -11.21 11.05
C SER A 7 21.64 -12.50 10.51
N LYS A 8 21.96 -13.66 11.10
CA LYS A 8 21.39 -14.96 10.67
C LYS A 8 19.92 -15.08 11.05
N TYR A 9 19.54 -14.64 12.25
CA TYR A 9 18.14 -14.65 12.70
C TYR A 9 17.25 -13.71 11.88
N GLN A 10 17.74 -12.53 11.48
CA GLN A 10 16.99 -11.61 10.62
C GLN A 10 16.69 -12.22 9.25
N LYS A 11 17.68 -12.82 8.58
CA LYS A 11 17.48 -13.49 7.29
C LYS A 11 16.53 -14.69 7.39
N GLN A 12 16.59 -15.45 8.49
CA GLN A 12 15.66 -16.54 8.73
C GLN A 12 14.25 -16.02 9.01
N SER A 13 14.08 -14.92 9.73
CA SER A 13 12.75 -14.33 9.97
C SER A 13 12.10 -13.74 8.71
N GLU A 14 12.88 -13.19 7.78
CA GLU A 14 12.38 -12.70 6.49
C GLU A 14 11.84 -13.84 5.61
N LEU A 15 12.43 -15.05 5.70
CA LEU A 15 11.92 -16.25 5.02
C LEU A 15 10.54 -16.72 5.53
N PHE A 16 10.14 -16.31 6.73
CA PHE A 16 8.86 -16.66 7.34
C PHE A 16 7.91 -15.47 7.48
N ARG A 17 8.11 -14.38 6.71
CA ARG A 17 7.12 -13.30 6.70
C ARG A 17 5.80 -13.85 6.17
N ASN A 18 4.80 -13.88 7.03
CA ASN A 18 3.44 -14.23 6.64
C ASN A 18 2.92 -13.20 5.65
N ARG A 19 2.44 -13.67 4.49
CA ARG A 19 1.78 -12.78 3.53
C ARG A 19 0.43 -12.34 4.08
N LEU A 20 0.02 -11.13 3.72
CA LEU A 20 -1.26 -10.55 4.13
C LEU A 20 -2.45 -11.42 3.67
N ASP A 21 -2.38 -12.03 2.49
CA ASP A 21 -3.43 -12.92 1.99
C ASP A 21 -3.61 -14.23 2.79
N GLN A 22 -2.59 -14.63 3.55
CA GLN A 22 -2.61 -15.82 4.39
C GLN A 22 -3.12 -15.55 5.81
N ILE A 23 -3.03 -14.30 6.29
CA ILE A 23 -3.40 -13.94 7.68
C ILE A 23 -4.74 -13.20 7.78
N LEU A 24 -5.18 -12.54 6.70
CA LEU A 24 -6.41 -11.77 6.69
C LEU A 24 -7.63 -12.67 6.51
N ASP A 25 -8.75 -12.30 7.13
CA ASP A 25 -10.02 -13.00 6.92
C ASP A 25 -10.57 -12.68 5.51
N HIS A 26 -10.78 -13.73 4.72
CA HIS A 26 -11.27 -13.62 3.34
C HIS A 26 -12.74 -13.15 3.28
N LYS A 27 -13.47 -13.22 4.39
CA LYS A 27 -14.83 -12.71 4.51
C LYS A 27 -14.88 -11.20 4.76
N HIS A 28 -13.75 -10.59 5.12
CA HIS A 28 -13.72 -9.16 5.40
C HIS A 28 -14.01 -8.33 4.13
N PRO A 29 -14.88 -7.31 4.18
CA PRO A 29 -15.27 -6.54 2.99
C PRO A 29 -14.10 -5.94 2.22
N LEU A 30 -13.09 -5.40 2.92
CA LEU A 30 -11.89 -4.84 2.28
C LEU A 30 -11.03 -5.89 1.57
N TYR A 31 -11.01 -7.13 2.10
CA TYR A 31 -10.31 -8.23 1.43
C TYR A 31 -11.02 -8.60 0.13
N GLN A 32 -12.35 -8.72 0.19
CA GLN A 32 -13.15 -9.08 -0.98
C GLN A 32 -13.10 -8.00 -2.06
N ILE A 33 -13.22 -6.73 -1.69
CA ILE A 33 -13.18 -5.65 -2.69
C ILE A 33 -11.79 -5.56 -3.32
N SER A 34 -10.72 -5.74 -2.55
CA SER A 34 -9.36 -5.76 -3.06
C SER A 34 -9.15 -6.82 -4.14
N ASN A 35 -9.85 -7.95 -4.07
CA ASN A 35 -9.77 -9.04 -5.05
C ASN A 35 -10.79 -8.92 -6.19
N LYS A 36 -11.79 -8.05 -6.06
CA LYS A 36 -12.81 -7.80 -7.10
C LYS A 36 -12.50 -6.60 -7.99
N ILE A 37 -11.67 -5.68 -7.51
CA ILE A 37 -11.26 -4.51 -8.28
C ILE A 37 -10.34 -4.94 -9.43
N ASP A 38 -10.67 -4.49 -10.65
CA ASP A 38 -9.79 -4.57 -11.81
C ASP A 38 -8.69 -3.50 -11.69
N TRP A 39 -7.58 -3.88 -11.06
CA TRP A 39 -6.43 -2.99 -10.86
C TRP A 39 -5.69 -2.68 -12.17
N GLU A 40 -5.69 -3.58 -13.14
CA GLU A 40 -5.05 -3.38 -14.45
C GLU A 40 -5.70 -2.23 -15.21
N LYS A 41 -7.02 -2.11 -15.12
CA LYS A 41 -7.74 -0.96 -15.68
C LYS A 41 -7.26 0.36 -15.09
N PHE A 42 -7.11 0.43 -13.76
CA PHE A 42 -6.58 1.63 -13.10
C PHE A 42 -5.14 1.92 -13.52
N GLU A 43 -4.30 0.90 -13.63
CA GLU A 43 -2.93 1.05 -14.11
C GLU A 43 -2.88 1.56 -15.54
N LYS A 44 -3.76 1.08 -16.43
CA LYS A 44 -3.85 1.54 -17.82
C LYS A 44 -4.39 2.97 -17.94
N ASP A 45 -5.40 3.31 -17.17
CA ASP A 45 -6.06 4.62 -17.24
C ASP A 45 -5.20 5.70 -16.61
N PHE A 46 -4.67 5.46 -15.40
CA PHE A 46 -3.83 6.42 -14.69
C PHE A 46 -2.36 6.34 -15.09
N GLY A 47 -1.87 5.20 -15.60
CA GLY A 47 -0.49 5.03 -16.04
C GLY A 47 -0.09 5.96 -17.18
N LYS A 48 -1.05 6.40 -18.01
CA LYS A 48 -0.83 7.43 -19.04
C LYS A 48 -0.32 8.75 -18.48
N ASN A 49 -0.65 9.05 -17.22
CA ASN A 49 -0.24 10.26 -16.51
C ASN A 49 1.14 10.13 -15.83
N TYR A 50 1.79 8.96 -15.96
CA TYR A 50 3.13 8.70 -15.47
C TYR A 50 4.09 8.55 -16.65
N THR A 51 5.16 9.35 -16.66
CA THR A 51 6.23 9.22 -17.64
C THR A 51 7.27 8.21 -17.18
N GLU A 52 7.53 7.17 -17.98
CA GLU A 52 8.54 6.14 -17.69
C GLU A 52 9.99 6.67 -17.68
N LYS A 53 10.24 7.85 -18.27
CA LYS A 53 11.58 8.23 -18.74
C LYS A 53 12.33 9.26 -17.88
N THR A 54 11.81 9.79 -16.78
CA THR A 54 12.56 10.79 -16.00
C THR A 54 12.07 10.97 -14.55
N GLY A 55 12.92 10.65 -13.57
CA GLY A 55 12.72 10.98 -12.15
C GLY A 55 12.59 9.79 -11.18
N ARG A 56 12.28 10.09 -9.90
CA ARG A 56 11.99 9.08 -8.86
C ARG A 56 10.79 8.24 -9.30
N PRO A 57 10.83 6.90 -9.18
CA PRO A 57 9.71 6.05 -9.56
C PRO A 57 8.45 6.52 -8.83
N GLY A 58 7.37 6.69 -9.60
CA GLY A 58 6.08 7.10 -9.06
C GLY A 58 5.56 6.08 -8.04
N LEU A 59 4.77 6.53 -7.07
CA LEU A 59 4.05 5.64 -6.18
C LEU A 59 3.14 4.70 -7.00
N ARG A 60 2.99 3.45 -6.55
CA ARG A 60 2.14 2.46 -7.20
C ARG A 60 0.70 3.00 -7.33
N ILE A 61 0.09 2.85 -8.51
CA ILE A 61 -1.26 3.34 -8.77
C ILE A 61 -2.26 2.71 -7.81
N ARG A 62 -2.15 1.40 -7.56
CA ARG A 62 -2.96 0.69 -6.58
C ARG A 62 -2.87 1.27 -5.17
N LEU A 63 -1.68 1.71 -4.73
CA LEU A 63 -1.51 2.36 -3.43
C LEU A 63 -2.30 3.68 -3.37
N LEU A 64 -2.17 4.53 -4.39
CA LEU A 64 -2.85 5.82 -4.43
C LEU A 64 -4.36 5.66 -4.51
N VAL A 65 -4.86 4.82 -5.42
CA VAL A 65 -6.28 4.51 -5.56
C VAL A 65 -6.83 3.91 -4.26
N GLY A 66 -6.10 2.99 -3.63
CA GLY A 66 -6.48 2.37 -2.36
C GLY A 66 -6.58 3.37 -1.21
N LEU A 67 -5.58 4.25 -1.04
CA LEU A 67 -5.61 5.31 -0.03
C LEU A 67 -6.76 6.28 -0.28
N HIS A 68 -7.02 6.68 -1.53
CA HIS A 68 -8.16 7.53 -1.84
C HIS A 68 -9.50 6.84 -1.54
N TYR A 69 -9.64 5.55 -1.90
CA TYR A 69 -10.83 4.78 -1.57
C TYR A 69 -11.07 4.72 -0.06
N LEU A 70 -10.04 4.41 0.74
CA LEU A 70 -10.13 4.33 2.20
C LEU A 70 -10.48 5.69 2.80
N LYS A 71 -9.79 6.74 2.35
CA LYS A 71 -10.04 8.11 2.78
C LYS A 71 -11.51 8.49 2.63
N HIS A 72 -12.08 8.23 1.45
CA HIS A 72 -13.49 8.53 1.17
C HIS A 72 -14.45 7.61 1.93
N SER A 73 -14.14 6.32 2.05
CA SER A 73 -14.99 5.34 2.73
C SER A 73 -15.10 5.59 4.23
N TYR A 74 -14.01 6.04 4.86
CA TYR A 74 -13.95 6.31 6.30
C TYR A 74 -14.07 7.80 6.65
N ASN A 75 -14.25 8.68 5.66
CA ASN A 75 -14.37 10.12 5.82
C ASN A 75 -13.23 10.74 6.67
N VAL A 76 -11.98 10.41 6.32
CA VAL A 76 -10.77 10.87 7.03
C VAL A 76 -9.93 11.83 6.19
N SER A 77 -8.96 12.52 6.81
CA SER A 77 -8.03 13.40 6.09
C SER A 77 -6.93 12.63 5.34
N ASP A 78 -6.13 13.33 4.52
CA ASP A 78 -5.00 12.73 3.81
C ASP A 78 -3.92 12.23 4.79
N GLU A 79 -3.73 12.92 5.91
CA GLU A 79 -2.81 12.54 7.00
C GLU A 79 -3.34 11.32 7.74
N ARG A 80 -4.62 11.35 8.12
CA ARG A 80 -5.25 10.26 8.89
C ARG A 80 -5.33 8.95 8.12
N VAL A 81 -5.54 8.98 6.81
CA VAL A 81 -5.55 7.74 6.02
C VAL A 81 -4.15 7.12 5.92
N VAL A 82 -3.11 7.96 5.83
CA VAL A 82 -1.71 7.54 5.78
C VAL A 82 -1.24 7.02 7.13
N GLU A 83 -1.68 7.60 8.25
CA GLU A 83 -1.46 7.07 9.60
C GLU A 83 -2.18 5.73 9.82
N GLY A 84 -3.49 5.67 9.53
CA GLY A 84 -4.28 4.44 9.74
C GLY A 84 -3.83 3.26 8.87
N TYR A 85 -3.15 3.54 7.75
CA TYR A 85 -2.50 2.52 6.93
C TYR A 85 -1.45 1.71 7.71
N LEU A 86 -0.69 2.36 8.60
CA LEU A 86 0.33 1.68 9.40
C LEU A 86 -0.28 0.68 10.37
N GLU A 87 -1.43 1.00 10.92
CA GLU A 87 -2.07 0.22 11.97
C GLU A 87 -2.94 -0.92 11.41
N ASN A 88 -3.37 -0.82 10.15
CA ASN A 88 -4.40 -1.70 9.60
C ASN A 88 -3.90 -2.58 8.43
N PRO A 89 -3.72 -3.91 8.63
CA PRO A 89 -3.24 -4.80 7.59
C PRO A 89 -4.22 -4.95 6.40
N TYR A 90 -5.53 -4.76 6.61
CA TYR A 90 -6.49 -4.76 5.51
C TYR A 90 -6.32 -3.55 4.59
N TRP A 91 -5.94 -2.39 5.15
CA TRP A 91 -5.70 -1.18 4.36
C TRP A 91 -4.45 -1.36 3.49
N GLN A 92 -3.40 -1.97 4.07
CA GLN A 92 -2.20 -2.31 3.32
C GLN A 92 -2.47 -3.30 2.19
N TYR A 93 -3.27 -4.34 2.46
CA TYR A 93 -3.65 -5.33 1.46
C TYR A 93 -4.45 -4.72 0.30
N LEU A 94 -5.44 -3.86 0.61
CA LEU A 94 -6.20 -3.15 -0.41
C LEU A 94 -5.27 -2.32 -1.32
N CYS A 95 -4.30 -1.63 -0.71
CA CYS A 95 -3.28 -0.84 -1.38
C CYS A 95 -2.21 -1.67 -2.11
N GLY A 96 -2.30 -3.01 -2.07
CA GLY A 96 -1.45 -3.92 -2.82
C GLY A 96 -0.17 -4.34 -2.13
N ASN A 97 -0.08 -4.23 -0.80
CA ASN A 97 1.03 -4.84 -0.08
C ASN A 97 0.82 -6.35 0.01
N GLU A 98 1.91 -7.09 -0.20
CA GLU A 98 1.96 -8.53 0.03
C GLU A 98 2.30 -8.86 1.49
N TYR A 99 3.05 -7.98 2.14
CA TYR A 99 3.50 -8.12 3.52
C TYR A 99 3.15 -6.89 4.34
N PHE A 100 2.97 -7.09 5.64
CA PHE A 100 2.77 -5.98 6.57
C PHE A 100 4.01 -5.10 6.62
N ALA A 101 3.81 -3.80 6.41
CA ALA A 101 4.81 -2.75 6.45
C ALA A 101 4.58 -1.87 7.67
N HIS A 102 5.66 -1.44 8.31
CA HIS A 102 5.62 -0.56 9.48
C HIS A 102 6.03 0.88 9.16
N ASP A 103 6.36 1.14 7.89
CA ASP A 103 6.77 2.45 7.39
C ASP A 103 5.64 3.12 6.61
N LEU A 104 5.62 4.45 6.64
CA LEU A 104 4.62 5.22 5.92
C LEU A 104 4.69 4.92 4.42
N PRO A 105 3.55 4.68 3.76
CA PRO A 105 3.55 4.32 2.34
C PRO A 105 3.95 5.50 1.45
N CYS A 106 3.65 6.73 1.90
CA CYS A 106 3.99 7.98 1.24
C CYS A 106 3.82 9.17 2.19
N ASP A 107 4.32 10.33 1.78
CA ASP A 107 3.98 11.59 2.42
C ASP A 107 2.53 12.00 2.07
N PRO A 108 1.69 12.48 3.01
CA PRO A 108 0.30 12.87 2.74
C PRO A 108 0.12 13.86 1.59
N THR A 109 1.10 14.75 1.35
CA THR A 109 1.05 15.69 0.21
C THR A 109 1.07 14.98 -1.14
N SER A 110 1.52 13.73 -1.19
CA SER A 110 1.47 12.88 -2.39
C SER A 110 0.04 12.65 -2.87
N LEU A 111 -0.92 12.51 -1.94
CA LEU A 111 -2.34 12.35 -2.28
C LEU A 111 -2.94 13.64 -2.86
N VAL A 112 -2.52 14.80 -2.35
CA VAL A 112 -2.91 16.11 -2.89
C VAL A 112 -2.34 16.31 -4.29
N LYS A 113 -1.04 16.02 -4.47
CA LYS A 113 -0.35 16.13 -5.76
C LYS A 113 -0.94 15.17 -6.79
N TRP A 114 -1.32 13.97 -6.38
CA TRP A 114 -1.91 12.99 -7.27
C TRP A 114 -3.29 13.42 -7.75
N ARG A 115 -4.18 13.87 -6.86
CA ARG A 115 -5.48 14.45 -7.26
C ARG A 115 -5.34 15.54 -8.32
N LYS A 116 -4.42 16.50 -8.08
CA LYS A 116 -4.16 17.58 -9.04
C LYS A 116 -3.65 17.09 -10.40
N ARG A 117 -3.01 15.92 -10.46
CA ARG A 117 -2.45 15.34 -11.69
C ARG A 117 -3.52 14.62 -12.52
N ILE A 118 -4.46 13.93 -11.87
CA ILE A 118 -5.47 13.12 -12.56
C ILE A 118 -6.72 13.91 -12.98
N GLY A 119 -6.93 15.11 -12.43
CA GLY A 119 -8.10 15.96 -12.69
C GLY A 119 -9.07 15.93 -11.52
#